data_AF-G5A1X1-F1
#
_entry.id   AF-G5A1X1-F1
#
_cell.length_a   1.000
_cell.length_b   1.000
_cell.length_c   1.000
_cell.angle_alpha   90.00
_cell.angle_beta   90.00
_cell.angle_gamma   90.00
#
_symmetry.space_group_name_H-M   'P 1'
#
loop_
_entity.id
_entity.type
_entity.pdbx_description
1 polymer ?
#
loop_
_entity_poly.entity_id
_entity_poly.type
_entity_poly.pdbx_seq_one_letter_code
_entity_poly.pdbx_strand_id
1 'polypeptide(L)'
;GWLHSTLVTGTLCYGVDGTLAWGRHNCPGSWNDRETSRQLQEKLANPDFTVPGTGVATDSAFPVAREAIGKIFTPLKDGDVERASADCRLVMLALHNAITSLRQAAEWGMGPASKCYRRLLLPLPYNADKRHVRLLNAYCTSSH
;
A
#
# COMPACT_ATOMS: atom_id res chain seq x y z
N GLY A 1 -14.34 -23.06 7.31
CA GLY A 1 -13.93 -24.32 6.64
C GLY A 1 -13.16 -24.05 5.37
N TRP A 2 -12.42 -25.02 4.81
CA TRP A 2 -11.53 -24.78 3.65
C TRP A 2 -12.26 -24.42 2.34
N LEU A 3 -13.59 -24.50 2.31
CA LEU A 3 -14.47 -24.15 1.17
C LEU A 3 -15.05 -22.72 1.25
N HIS A 4 -14.63 -21.90 2.22
CA HIS A 4 -15.14 -20.55 2.33
C HIS A 4 -14.50 -19.59 1.33
N SER A 5 -15.29 -18.61 0.91
CA SER A 5 -14.88 -17.59 -0.03
C SER A 5 -13.66 -16.80 0.43
N THR A 6 -12.89 -16.30 -0.53
CA THR A 6 -11.63 -15.60 -0.27
C THR A 6 -11.82 -14.08 -0.34
N LEU A 7 -11.13 -13.37 0.56
CA LEU A 7 -10.95 -11.93 0.44
C LEU A 7 -9.88 -11.64 -0.62
N VAL A 8 -10.04 -10.52 -1.32
CA VAL A 8 -8.99 -9.95 -2.17
C VAL A 8 -8.25 -8.91 -1.36
N THR A 9 -6.94 -9.08 -1.25
CA THR A 9 -6.06 -8.04 -0.74
C THR A 9 -5.09 -7.59 -1.84
N GLY A 10 -4.47 -6.44 -1.63
CA GLY A 10 -3.53 -5.84 -2.57
C GLY A 10 -2.88 -4.59 -1.98
N THR A 11 -1.86 -4.11 -2.69
CA THR A 11 -1.11 -2.91 -2.33
C THR A 11 -1.10 -2.00 -3.54
N LEU A 12 -1.38 -0.71 -3.34
CA LEU A 12 -1.39 0.30 -4.38
C LEU A 12 -0.46 1.44 -3.95
N CYS A 13 0.28 1.99 -4.90
CA CYS A 13 1.18 3.10 -4.73
C CYS A 13 0.78 4.20 -5.70
N TYR A 14 0.50 5.38 -5.16
CA TYR A 14 0.06 6.54 -5.92
C TYR A 14 1.14 7.62 -5.92
N GLY A 15 1.23 8.35 -7.03
CA GLY A 15 1.93 9.62 -7.09
C GLY A 15 1.13 10.71 -6.35
N VAL A 16 1.82 11.79 -6.00
CA VAL A 16 1.20 12.96 -5.33
C VAL A 16 0.16 13.67 -6.20
N ASP A 17 0.21 13.43 -7.51
CA ASP A 17 -0.75 13.88 -8.52
C ASP A 17 -1.99 12.97 -8.65
N GLY A 18 -2.05 11.88 -7.87
CA GLY A 18 -3.12 10.88 -7.94
C GLY A 18 -2.89 9.79 -9.00
N THR A 19 -1.76 9.80 -9.71
CA THR A 19 -1.44 8.77 -10.70
C THR A 19 -1.16 7.43 -10.02
N LEU A 20 -1.74 6.33 -10.51
CA LEU A 20 -1.40 4.98 -10.04
C LEU A 20 0.00 4.61 -10.54
N ALA A 21 1.02 4.83 -9.72
CA ALA A 21 2.42 4.55 -10.06
C ALA A 21 2.76 3.06 -10.03
N TRP A 22 2.13 2.31 -9.11
CA TRP A 22 2.27 0.86 -9.04
C TRP A 22 1.08 0.24 -8.31
N GLY A 23 0.74 -1.00 -8.66
CA GLY A 23 -0.25 -1.75 -7.91
C GLY A 23 -0.05 -3.24 -8.07
N ARG A 24 -0.15 -3.96 -6.95
CA ARG A 24 -0.37 -5.41 -6.94
C ARG A 24 -1.74 -5.67 -6.38
N HIS A 25 -2.58 -6.25 -7.21
CA HIS A 25 -3.94 -6.57 -6.86
C HIS A 25 -4.25 -8.04 -7.14
N ASN A 26 -5.42 -8.50 -6.70
CA ASN A 26 -5.82 -9.90 -6.87
C ASN A 26 -4.89 -10.88 -6.16
N CYS A 27 -4.53 -10.60 -4.89
CA CYS A 27 -3.89 -11.59 -4.03
C CYS A 27 -4.99 -12.35 -3.27
N PRO A 28 -5.52 -13.48 -3.80
CA PRO A 28 -6.61 -14.20 -3.17
C PRO A 28 -6.15 -14.91 -1.90
N GLY A 29 -6.94 -14.79 -0.83
CA GLY A 29 -6.65 -15.39 0.47
C GLY A 29 -6.24 -14.35 1.50
N SER A 30 -5.90 -14.80 2.70
CA SER A 30 -5.43 -13.94 3.79
C SER A 30 -3.94 -13.67 3.67
N TRP A 31 -3.53 -13.00 2.58
CA TRP A 31 -2.16 -12.51 2.47
C TRP A 31 -1.99 -11.37 3.48
N ASN A 32 -0.91 -11.41 4.25
CA ASN A 32 -0.57 -10.30 5.12
C ASN A 32 0.05 -9.15 4.31
N ASP A 33 0.10 -7.96 4.92
CA ASP A 33 0.63 -6.75 4.27
C ASP A 33 2.08 -6.91 3.81
N ARG A 34 2.86 -7.79 4.45
CA ARG A 34 4.26 -8.04 4.09
C ARG A 34 4.35 -8.76 2.76
N GLU A 35 3.49 -9.76 2.55
CA GLU A 35 3.51 -10.53 1.32
C GLU A 35 2.90 -9.78 0.14
N THR A 36 1.87 -8.95 0.37
CA THR A 36 1.27 -8.10 -0.67
C THR A 36 2.22 -6.99 -1.12
N SER A 37 2.92 -6.37 -0.18
CA SER A 37 3.85 -5.27 -0.45
C SER A 37 5.25 -5.70 -0.89
N ARG A 38 5.67 -6.95 -0.69
CA ARG A 38 7.06 -7.42 -0.94
C ARG A 38 7.66 -6.93 -2.26
N GLN A 39 6.93 -7.08 -3.37
CA GLN A 39 7.41 -6.68 -4.70
C GLN A 39 7.54 -5.15 -4.85
N LEU A 40 6.69 -4.38 -4.17
CA LEU A 40 6.84 -2.92 -4.10
C LEU A 40 8.15 -2.58 -3.38
N GLN A 41 8.43 -3.23 -2.26
CA GLN A 41 9.64 -2.98 -1.49
C GLN A 41 10.91 -3.35 -2.27
N GLU A 42 10.89 -4.46 -3.01
CA GLU A 42 11.97 -4.86 -3.93
C GLU A 42 12.22 -3.80 -5.01
N LYS A 43 11.15 -3.21 -5.58
CA LYS A 43 11.27 -2.10 -6.53
C LYS A 43 11.81 -0.83 -5.89
N LEU A 44 11.37 -0.51 -4.67
CA LEU A 44 11.83 0.67 -3.92
C LEU A 44 13.30 0.59 -3.53
N ALA A 45 13.78 -0.62 -3.21
CA ALA A 45 15.17 -0.89 -2.88
C ALA A 45 16.09 -0.84 -4.12
N ASN A 46 15.56 -1.05 -5.32
CA ASN A 46 16.35 -1.07 -6.54
C ASN A 46 16.61 0.37 -7.05
N PRO A 47 17.88 0.80 -7.20
CA PRO A 47 18.23 2.15 -7.68
C PRO A 47 17.81 2.43 -9.12
N ASP A 48 17.59 1.41 -9.95
CA ASP A 48 17.12 1.56 -11.33
C ASP A 48 15.66 2.04 -11.39
N PHE A 49 14.88 1.76 -10.35
CA PHE A 49 13.46 2.12 -10.27
C PHE A 49 13.19 3.30 -9.35
N THR A 50 14.11 3.61 -8.42
CA THR A 50 13.87 4.61 -7.37
C THR A 50 14.99 5.62 -7.28
N VAL A 51 14.66 6.86 -7.67
CA VAL A 51 15.60 7.99 -7.65
C VAL A 51 16.19 8.17 -6.23
N PRO A 52 17.51 8.41 -6.09
CA PRO A 52 18.12 8.72 -4.80
C PRO A 52 17.40 9.87 -4.08
N GLY A 53 17.20 9.74 -2.77
CA GLY A 53 16.48 10.73 -1.97
C GLY A 53 14.95 10.69 -2.08
N THR A 54 14.38 9.85 -2.95
CA THR A 54 12.92 9.66 -3.06
C THR A 54 12.46 8.36 -2.42
N GLY A 55 11.17 8.30 -2.10
CA GLY A 55 10.53 7.15 -1.46
C GLY A 55 9.01 7.30 -1.37
N VAL A 56 8.37 6.42 -0.61
CA VAL A 56 6.92 6.36 -0.44
C VAL A 56 6.52 6.60 1.01
N ALA A 57 5.43 7.32 1.21
CA ALA A 57 4.77 7.48 2.50
C ALA A 57 3.74 6.35 2.70
N THR A 58 3.78 5.66 3.84
CA THR A 58 2.86 4.54 4.14
C THR A 58 2.19 4.72 5.50
N ASP A 59 1.27 3.83 5.88
CA ASP A 59 0.76 3.78 7.25
C ASP A 59 1.82 3.23 8.23
N SER A 60 1.61 3.40 9.54
CA SER A 60 2.58 3.02 10.58
C SER A 60 2.67 1.51 10.83
N ALA A 61 1.68 0.73 10.39
CA ALA A 61 1.69 -0.73 10.46
C ALA A 61 2.29 -1.36 9.20
N PHE A 62 2.53 -0.56 8.14
CA PHE A 62 3.09 -1.03 6.89
C PHE A 62 4.45 -1.69 7.14
N PRO A 63 4.66 -2.92 6.65
CA PRO A 63 5.90 -3.64 6.88
C PRO A 63 7.02 -3.01 6.07
N VAL A 64 8.19 -2.83 6.70
CA VAL A 64 9.39 -2.30 6.06
C VAL A 64 10.50 -3.36 6.10
N ALA A 65 10.90 -3.82 4.91
CA ALA A 65 12.04 -4.69 4.71
C ALA A 65 13.34 -3.90 4.91
N ARG A 66 14.41 -4.60 5.29
CA ARG A 66 15.71 -3.96 5.61
C ARG A 66 16.27 -3.19 4.43
N GLU A 67 16.04 -3.68 3.23
CA GLU A 67 16.51 -3.14 1.96
C GLU A 67 15.72 -1.87 1.55
N ALA A 68 14.52 -1.68 2.10
CA ALA A 68 13.67 -0.52 1.83
C ALA A 68 13.79 0.58 2.91
N ILE A 69 14.72 0.44 3.86
CA ILE A 69 15.02 1.47 4.86
C ILE A 69 15.49 2.74 4.14
N GLY A 70 14.91 3.89 4.50
CA GLY A 70 15.17 5.17 3.84
C GLY A 70 14.44 5.36 2.51
N LYS A 71 13.65 4.38 2.08
CA LYS A 71 12.76 4.46 0.91
C LYS A 71 11.28 4.41 1.30
N ILE A 72 10.95 3.78 2.41
CA ILE A 72 9.60 3.76 2.99
C ILE A 72 9.59 4.63 4.24
N PHE A 73 8.68 5.60 4.26
CA PHE A 73 8.53 6.56 5.34
C PHE A 73 7.17 6.36 6.02
N THR A 74 7.20 5.91 7.26
CA THR A 74 6.01 5.66 8.09
C THR A 74 5.85 6.77 9.13
N PRO A 75 4.63 7.18 9.49
CA PRO A 75 4.41 8.06 10.63
C PRO A 75 5.00 7.43 11.90
N LEU A 76 5.53 8.28 12.77
CA LEU A 76 5.94 7.90 14.12
C LEU A 76 4.81 7.22 14.89
N LYS A 77 5.16 6.24 15.74
CA LYS A 77 4.20 5.61 16.64
C LYS A 77 4.00 6.47 17.88
N ASP A 78 2.90 6.22 18.60
CA ASP A 78 2.60 6.92 19.84
C ASP A 78 3.76 6.79 20.84
N GLY A 79 4.21 7.93 21.36
CA GLY A 79 5.34 8.02 22.29
C GLY A 79 6.73 8.09 21.64
N ASP A 80 6.88 7.87 20.33
CA ASP A 80 8.20 7.99 19.67
C ASP A 80 8.72 9.44 19.69
N VAL A 81 7.81 10.42 19.58
CA VAL A 81 8.14 11.84 19.70
C VAL A 81 8.61 12.21 21.11
N GLU A 82 8.06 11.58 22.14
CA GLU A 82 8.43 11.84 23.54
C GLU A 82 9.77 11.19 23.91
N ARG A 83 10.12 10.10 23.23
CA ARG A 83 11.43 9.43 23.36
C ARG A 83 12.53 10.08 22.53
N ALA A 84 12.17 11.01 21.64
CA ALA A 84 13.14 11.72 20.82
C ALA A 84 13.96 12.71 21.66
N SER A 85 15.23 12.91 21.29
CA SER A 85 16.04 13.97 21.86
C SER A 85 15.44 15.35 21.55
N ALA A 86 15.69 16.33 22.42
CA ALA A 86 15.18 17.69 22.26
C ALA A 86 15.55 18.29 20.89
N ASP A 87 16.77 18.03 20.42
CA ASP A 87 17.30 18.54 19.16
C ASP A 87 16.60 17.94 17.92
N CYS A 88 16.14 16.69 18.00
CA CYS A 88 15.53 15.99 16.87
C CYS A 88 14.00 16.12 16.84
N ARG A 89 13.37 16.52 17.97
CA ARG A 89 11.92 16.51 18.15
C ARG A 89 11.19 17.34 17.10
N LEU A 90 11.70 18.52 16.77
CA LEU A 90 11.09 19.41 15.76
C LEU A 90 11.10 18.79 14.36
N VAL A 91 12.24 18.22 13.94
CA VAL A 91 12.38 17.59 12.63
C VAL A 91 11.51 16.34 12.53
N MET A 92 11.48 15.53 13.59
CA MET A 92 10.64 14.33 13.67
C MET A 92 9.15 14.66 13.59
N LEU A 93 8.69 15.71 14.27
CA LEU A 93 7.30 16.19 14.19
C LEU A 93 6.96 16.70 12.79
N ALA A 94 7.85 17.48 12.17
CA ALA A 94 7.64 17.98 10.81
C ALA A 94 7.51 16.82 9.81
N LEU A 95 8.39 15.81 9.91
CA LEU A 95 8.33 14.62 9.06
C LEU A 95 7.05 13.82 9.30
N HIS A 96 6.67 13.57 10.57
CA HIS A 96 5.42 12.89 10.91
C HIS A 96 4.20 13.59 10.30
N ASN A 97 4.11 14.92 10.44
CA ASN A 97 3.01 15.70 9.88
C ASN A 97 2.98 15.64 8.35
N ALA A 98 4.15 15.72 7.70
CA ALA A 98 4.25 15.62 6.24
C ALA A 98 3.81 14.25 5.72
N ILE A 99 4.27 13.16 6.34
CA ILE A 99 3.87 11.79 5.98
C ILE A 99 2.36 11.62 6.17
N THR A 100 1.82 12.04 7.32
CA THR A 100 0.38 11.96 7.60
C THR A 100 -0.45 12.78 6.60
N SER A 101 0.01 13.97 6.23
CA SER A 101 -0.66 14.84 5.24
C SER A 101 -0.68 14.20 3.85
N LEU A 102 0.45 13.69 3.36
CA LEU A 102 0.54 12.98 2.07
C LEU A 102 -0.41 11.78 2.04
N ARG A 103 -0.44 11.02 3.13
CA ARG A 103 -1.31 9.84 3.25
C ARG A 103 -2.79 10.23 3.20
N GLN A 104 -3.20 11.27 3.92
CA GLN A 104 -4.56 11.80 3.84
C GLN A 104 -4.87 12.27 2.40
N ALA A 105 -4.01 13.07 1.78
CA ALA A 105 -4.25 13.53 0.40
C ALA A 105 -4.49 12.35 -0.57
N ALA A 106 -3.70 11.27 -0.45
CA ALA A 106 -3.90 10.05 -1.22
C ALA A 106 -5.24 9.34 -0.90
N GLU A 107 -5.61 9.19 0.37
CA GLU A 107 -6.89 8.57 0.75
C GLU A 107 -8.11 9.35 0.21
N TRP A 108 -8.05 10.67 0.28
CA TRP A 108 -9.13 11.56 -0.16
C TRP A 108 -9.21 11.63 -1.69
N GLY A 109 -8.08 11.78 -2.37
CA GLY A 109 -8.01 11.79 -3.84
C GLY A 109 -8.40 10.45 -4.47
N MET A 110 -8.09 9.34 -3.79
CA MET A 110 -8.34 7.99 -4.28
C MET A 110 -9.61 7.34 -3.72
N GLY A 111 -10.51 8.11 -3.13
CA GLY A 111 -11.83 7.67 -2.67
C GLY A 111 -12.65 6.83 -3.68
N PRO A 112 -12.56 7.05 -5.01
CA PRO A 112 -13.18 6.17 -6.00
C PRO A 112 -12.61 4.75 -6.02
N ALA A 113 -11.28 4.62 -5.90
CA ALA A 113 -10.62 3.32 -5.91
C ALA A 113 -11.07 2.47 -4.71
N SER A 114 -11.07 3.07 -3.50
CA SER A 114 -11.58 2.39 -2.30
C SER A 114 -13.07 2.01 -2.39
N LYS A 115 -13.90 2.80 -3.09
CA LYS A 115 -15.30 2.44 -3.39
C LYS A 115 -15.40 1.26 -4.37
N CYS A 116 -14.58 1.22 -5.41
CA CYS A 116 -14.48 0.05 -6.30
C CYS A 116 -14.05 -1.19 -5.51
N TYR A 117 -13.05 -1.08 -4.64
CA TYR A 117 -12.61 -2.18 -3.76
C TYR A 117 -13.67 -2.59 -2.75
N ARG A 118 -14.50 -1.67 -2.23
CA ARG A 118 -15.65 -2.02 -1.39
C ARG A 118 -16.65 -2.90 -2.15
N ARG A 119 -16.85 -2.69 -3.46
CA ARG A 119 -17.66 -3.58 -4.30
C ARG A 119 -17.00 -4.96 -4.51
N LEU A 120 -15.68 -5.05 -4.36
CA LEU A 120 -14.87 -6.27 -4.44
C LEU A 120 -14.76 -7.03 -3.12
N LEU A 121 -15.23 -6.46 -2.00
CA LEU A 121 -15.40 -7.18 -0.73
C LEU A 121 -16.47 -8.29 -0.82
N LEU A 122 -17.05 -8.51 -2.00
CA LEU A 122 -17.87 -9.67 -2.27
C LEU A 122 -17.00 -10.94 -2.17
N PRO A 123 -17.40 -11.92 -1.34
CA PRO A 123 -16.66 -13.15 -1.19
C PRO A 123 -16.39 -13.82 -2.55
N LEU A 124 -15.12 -14.03 -2.89
CA LEU A 124 -14.74 -14.67 -4.15
C LEU A 124 -14.85 -16.19 -4.07
N PRO A 125 -15.25 -16.87 -5.16
CA PRO A 125 -15.29 -18.33 -5.20
C PRO A 125 -13.96 -18.96 -4.77
N TYR A 126 -14.03 -20.06 -4.02
CA TYR A 126 -12.85 -20.87 -3.70
C TYR A 126 -12.21 -21.49 -4.95
N ASN A 127 -13.03 -21.91 -5.91
CA ASN A 127 -12.56 -22.42 -7.21
C ASN A 127 -11.75 -21.35 -7.95
N ALA A 128 -10.52 -21.68 -8.32
CA ALA A 128 -9.56 -20.75 -8.90
C ALA A 128 -10.00 -20.19 -10.26
N ASP A 129 -10.59 -21.01 -11.12
CA ASP A 129 -11.03 -20.61 -12.45
C ASP A 129 -12.22 -19.64 -12.36
N LYS A 130 -13.21 -19.96 -11.54
CA LYS A 130 -14.37 -19.08 -11.28
C LYS A 130 -13.95 -17.77 -10.64
N ARG A 131 -12.95 -17.82 -9.75
CA ARG A 131 -12.37 -16.62 -9.13
C ARG A 131 -11.66 -15.76 -10.15
N HIS A 132 -10.81 -16.36 -11.00
CA HIS A 132 -10.09 -15.65 -12.05
C HIS A 132 -11.04 -14.92 -13.00
N VAL A 133 -12.10 -15.60 -13.47
CA VAL A 133 -13.13 -14.99 -14.33
C VAL A 133 -13.85 -13.83 -13.62
N ARG A 134 -14.21 -13.99 -12.35
CA ARG A 134 -14.88 -12.96 -11.54
C ARG A 134 -14.01 -11.72 -11.38
N LEU A 135 -12.70 -11.91 -11.17
CA LEU A 135 -11.72 -10.85 -11.08
C LEU A 135 -11.58 -10.14 -12.42
N LEU A 136 -11.34 -10.85 -13.53
CA LEU A 136 -11.24 -10.25 -14.87
C LEU A 136 -12.44 -9.37 -15.23
N ASN A 137 -13.66 -9.84 -14.94
CA ASN A 137 -14.88 -9.06 -15.18
C ASN A 137 -14.98 -7.79 -14.32
N ALA A 138 -14.41 -7.78 -13.13
CA ALA A 138 -14.51 -6.65 -12.21
C ALA A 138 -13.52 -5.51 -12.50
N TYR A 139 -12.38 -5.80 -13.16
CA TYR A 139 -11.36 -4.78 -13.47
C TYR A 139 -11.36 -4.29 -14.92
N CYS A 140 -12.31 -4.72 -15.77
CA CYS A 140 -12.41 -4.29 -17.17
C CYS A 140 -11.06 -4.22 -17.88
N THR A 141 -10.52 -5.35 -18.32
CA THR A 141 -9.48 -5.31 -19.36
C THR A 141 -10.15 -4.86 -20.65
N SER A 142 -9.96 -3.59 -21.05
CA SER A 142 -10.04 -3.24 -22.46
C SER A 142 -8.90 -3.96 -23.16
N SER A 143 -9.25 -4.99 -23.91
CA SER A 143 -8.34 -5.60 -24.88
C SER A 143 -8.15 -4.58 -26.01
N HIS A 144 -7.01 -3.89 -26.03
CA HIS A 144 -6.48 -3.29 -27.24
C HIS A 144 -5.30 -4.11 -27.71
#